data_AF-A0A3M0ZK51-F1
#
_entry.id   AF-A0A3M0ZK51-F1
#
_cell.length_a   1.000
_cell.length_b   1.000
_cell.length_c   1.000
_cell.angle_alpha   90.00
_cell.angle_beta   90.00
_cell.angle_gamma   90.00
#
_symmetry.space_group_name_H-M   'P 1'
#
loop_
_entity.id
_entity.type
_entity.pdbx_description
1 polymer ?
#
loop_
_entity_poly.entity_id
_entity_poly.type
_entity_poly.pdbx_seq_one_letter_code
_entity_poly.pdbx_strand_id
1 'polypeptide(L)'
;MPRVRIGKYRPQVGDFRAFVPDPFPPEGGFKFSKKIFYKNDMAVRLLGKLDGITQLLPDIDFFLFMYIRKDAASSSQIEGTRATMLDAIEAEAKTNSRLPEDVDDILHYIKALNFGLKRLKEFPFVLRFVKELHKELMKGARATHFSNPGEFRKTQNWIGGTRPDSVYFVPPPVPEMNRALADLEKTKKLDTYFFR
;
A
#
# COMPACT_ATOMS: atom_id res chain seq x y z
N MET A 1 29.18 -6.09 -3.97
CA MET A 1 28.55 -5.38 -2.83
C MET A 1 28.01 -6.42 -1.88
N PRO A 2 28.29 -6.36 -0.56
CA PRO A 2 27.68 -7.30 0.37
C PRO A 2 26.16 -7.14 0.29
N ARG A 3 25.45 -8.22 -0.03
CA ARG A 3 23.98 -8.21 -0.06
C ARG A 3 23.50 -7.98 1.38
N VAL A 4 22.69 -6.96 1.60
CA VAL A 4 21.98 -6.80 2.86
C VAL A 4 21.04 -7.99 3.00
N ARG A 5 21.22 -8.76 4.07
CA ARG A 5 20.28 -9.82 4.41
C ARG A 5 19.01 -9.16 4.95
N ILE A 6 17.89 -9.43 4.29
CA ILE A 6 16.58 -8.87 4.66
C ILE A 6 15.76 -9.82 5.56
N GLY A 7 16.24 -11.05 5.74
CA GLY A 7 15.55 -12.09 6.50
C GLY A 7 16.01 -13.49 6.13
N LYS A 8 15.25 -14.48 6.58
CA LYS A 8 15.52 -15.91 6.37
C LYS A 8 14.28 -16.78 6.50
N TYR A 9 14.24 -17.87 5.75
CA TYR A 9 13.19 -18.89 5.92
C TYR A 9 13.46 -19.75 7.16
N ARG A 10 12.49 -19.80 8.07
CA ARG A 10 12.51 -20.61 9.30
C ARG A 10 11.44 -21.70 9.25
N PRO A 11 11.76 -22.94 9.67
CA PRO A 11 10.75 -23.99 9.82
C PRO A 11 9.70 -23.55 10.86
N GLN A 12 8.45 -23.91 10.61
CA GLN A 12 7.29 -23.61 11.45
C GLN A 12 6.60 -24.89 11.89
N VAL A 13 5.75 -24.79 12.92
CA VAL A 13 4.86 -25.88 13.32
C VAL A 13 3.86 -26.12 12.18
N GLY A 14 3.79 -27.34 11.64
CA GLY A 14 2.91 -27.69 10.52
C GLY A 14 3.62 -28.00 9.18
N ASP A 15 4.89 -28.41 9.22
CA ASP A 15 5.70 -28.85 8.07
C ASP A 15 5.79 -27.83 6.93
N PHE A 16 6.11 -26.58 7.29
CA PHE A 16 6.34 -25.52 6.31
C PHE A 16 7.45 -24.56 6.75
N ARG A 17 7.90 -23.70 5.82
CA ARG A 17 8.88 -22.65 6.11
C ARG A 17 8.28 -21.27 5.86
N ALA A 18 8.36 -20.40 6.86
CA ALA A 18 7.93 -19.00 6.74
C ALA A 18 9.13 -18.07 6.60
N PHE A 19 8.97 -16.98 5.85
CA PHE A 19 9.98 -15.94 5.76
C PHE A 19 9.96 -15.07 7.02
N VAL A 20 11.05 -15.07 7.79
CA VAL A 20 11.21 -14.22 8.97
C VAL A 20 12.12 -13.05 8.62
N PRO A 21 11.63 -11.79 8.67
CA PRO A 21 12.43 -10.62 8.39
C PRO A 21 13.47 -10.44 9.50
N ASP A 22 14.65 -9.94 9.15
CA ASP A 22 15.64 -9.49 10.12
C ASP A 22 15.20 -8.13 10.73
N PRO A 23 15.83 -7.63 11.81
CA PRO A 23 15.49 -6.32 12.38
C PRO A 23 15.60 -5.17 11.39
N PHE A 24 14.68 -4.20 11.48
CA PHE A 24 14.66 -3.02 10.62
C PHE A 24 14.67 -1.71 11.45
N PRO A 25 15.43 -0.68 11.04
CA PRO A 25 16.36 -0.68 9.91
C PRO A 25 17.59 -1.56 10.19
N PRO A 26 18.30 -2.05 9.15
CA PRO A 26 19.55 -2.78 9.34
C PRO A 26 20.58 -1.90 10.08
N GLU A 27 21.29 -2.45 11.08
CA GLU A 27 22.27 -1.69 11.89
C GLU A 27 23.35 -1.00 11.03
N GLY A 28 23.80 -1.65 9.95
CA GLY A 28 24.78 -1.10 9.01
C GLY A 28 24.19 -0.16 7.95
N GLY A 29 22.90 0.17 8.04
CA GLY A 29 22.16 0.93 7.04
C GLY A 29 22.05 0.25 5.67
N PHE A 30 21.55 0.99 4.70
CA PHE A 30 21.49 0.54 3.30
C PHE A 30 22.68 1.06 2.51
N LYS A 31 23.42 0.16 1.86
CA LYS A 31 24.47 0.52 0.90
C LYS A 31 23.89 0.53 -0.51
N PHE A 32 23.62 1.72 -1.05
CA PHE A 32 23.11 1.88 -2.40
C PHE A 32 24.25 2.01 -3.42
N SER A 33 24.05 1.46 -4.62
CA SER A 33 25.00 1.60 -5.72
C SER A 33 24.91 3.00 -6.36
N LYS A 34 25.97 3.45 -7.03
CA LYS A 34 25.93 4.69 -7.85
C LYS A 34 24.76 4.70 -8.85
N LYS A 35 24.39 3.54 -9.40
CA LYS A 35 23.23 3.40 -10.30
C LYS A 35 21.90 3.71 -9.61
N ILE A 36 21.75 3.37 -8.34
CA ILE A 36 20.55 3.70 -7.56
C ILE A 36 20.50 5.20 -7.28
N PHE A 37 21.62 5.80 -6.86
CA PHE A 37 21.70 7.26 -6.68
C PHE A 37 21.37 8.02 -7.96
N TYR A 38 21.93 7.61 -9.10
CA TYR A 38 21.61 8.22 -10.39
C TYR A 38 20.11 8.13 -10.74
N LYS A 39 19.47 6.97 -10.48
CA LYS A 39 18.03 6.82 -10.67
C LYS A 39 17.21 7.71 -9.71
N ASN A 40 17.66 7.85 -8.46
CA ASN A 40 17.04 8.74 -7.49
C ASN A 40 17.11 10.20 -7.96
N ASP A 41 18.28 10.66 -8.39
CA ASP A 41 18.46 12.04 -8.88
C ASP A 41 17.60 12.30 -10.13
N MET A 42 17.50 11.32 -11.03
CA MET A 42 16.56 11.38 -12.15
C MET A 42 15.10 11.47 -11.69
N ALA A 43 14.69 10.66 -10.71
CA ALA A 43 13.32 10.68 -10.19
C ALA A 43 13.00 12.02 -9.53
N VAL A 44 13.89 12.54 -8.69
CA VAL A 44 13.75 13.86 -8.04
C VAL A 44 13.64 14.97 -9.08
N ARG A 45 14.50 14.97 -10.11
CA ARG A 45 14.41 15.96 -11.20
C ARG A 45 13.07 15.89 -11.94
N LEU A 46 12.58 14.69 -12.22
CA LEU A 46 11.29 14.51 -12.91
C LEU A 46 10.11 14.93 -12.03
N LEU A 47 10.17 14.68 -10.73
CA LEU A 47 9.18 15.18 -9.77
C LEU A 47 9.19 16.71 -9.71
N GLY A 48 10.36 17.35 -9.66
CA GLY A 48 10.46 18.81 -9.71
C GLY A 48 9.94 19.40 -11.03
N LYS A 49 10.17 18.72 -12.16
CA LYS A 49 9.58 19.12 -13.44
C LYS A 49 8.06 19.00 -13.45
N LEU A 50 7.52 17.92 -12.86
CA LEU A 50 6.08 17.73 -12.72
C LEU A 50 5.47 18.85 -11.87
N ASP A 51 6.04 19.10 -10.69
CA ASP A 51 5.62 20.17 -9.77
C ASP A 51 5.61 21.53 -10.47
N GLY A 52 6.69 21.88 -11.19
CA GLY A 52 6.79 23.12 -11.96
C GLY A 52 5.74 23.24 -13.07
N ILE A 53 5.46 22.17 -13.83
CA ILE A 53 4.45 22.18 -14.90
C ILE A 53 3.04 22.28 -14.31
N THR A 54 2.77 21.67 -13.15
CA THR A 54 1.45 21.73 -12.52
C THR A 54 1.05 23.14 -12.08
N GLN A 55 2.01 24.06 -11.91
CA GLN A 55 1.73 25.49 -11.67
C GLN A 55 1.06 26.20 -12.86
N LEU A 56 1.14 25.63 -14.06
CA LEU A 56 0.53 26.17 -15.28
C LEU A 56 -0.87 25.61 -15.55
N LEU A 57 -1.34 24.66 -14.73
CA LEU A 57 -2.66 24.07 -14.93
C LEU A 57 -3.76 25.08 -14.54
N PRO A 58 -4.81 25.22 -15.37
CA PRO A 58 -5.91 26.14 -15.06
C PRO A 58 -6.73 25.67 -13.86
N ASP A 59 -6.82 24.35 -13.65
CA ASP A 59 -7.50 23.72 -12.52
C ASP A 59 -6.73 22.46 -12.10
N ILE A 60 -5.90 22.61 -11.06
CA ILE A 60 -5.11 21.50 -10.50
C ILE A 60 -5.99 20.50 -9.76
N ASP A 61 -7.08 20.95 -9.14
CA ASP A 61 -7.96 20.10 -8.35
C ASP A 61 -8.71 19.12 -9.26
N PHE A 62 -9.19 19.58 -10.41
CA PHE A 62 -9.79 18.71 -11.42
C PHE A 62 -8.79 17.68 -11.96
N PHE A 63 -7.55 18.07 -12.21
CA PHE A 63 -6.51 17.15 -12.67
C PHE A 63 -6.21 16.07 -11.62
N LEU A 64 -6.03 16.45 -10.36
CA LEU A 64 -5.80 15.53 -9.24
C LEU A 64 -7.00 14.59 -9.05
N PHE A 65 -8.22 15.12 -9.13
CA PHE A 65 -9.45 14.36 -9.05
C PHE A 65 -9.51 13.26 -10.12
N MET A 66 -9.17 13.57 -11.37
CA MET A 66 -9.14 12.59 -12.46
C MET A 66 -7.99 11.60 -12.30
N TYR A 67 -6.82 12.05 -11.86
CA TYR A 67 -5.66 11.19 -11.64
C TYR A 67 -5.89 10.17 -10.53
N ILE A 68 -6.53 10.57 -9.42
CA ILE A 68 -6.91 9.67 -8.33
C ILE A 68 -7.81 8.54 -8.83
N ARG A 69 -8.77 8.84 -9.70
CA ARG A 69 -9.64 7.79 -10.30
C ARG A 69 -8.87 6.85 -11.21
N LYS A 70 -7.95 7.38 -12.00
CA LYS A 70 -7.09 6.56 -12.86
C LYS A 70 -6.23 5.60 -12.02
N ASP A 71 -5.63 6.11 -10.95
CA ASP A 71 -4.77 5.35 -10.05
C ASP A 71 -5.56 4.29 -9.27
N ALA A 72 -6.73 4.67 -8.74
CA ALA A 72 -7.66 3.76 -8.07
C ALA A 72 -8.11 2.64 -9.02
N ALA A 73 -8.54 2.96 -10.24
CA ALA A 73 -8.94 1.97 -11.23
C ALA A 73 -7.79 1.02 -11.58
N SER A 74 -6.59 1.55 -11.81
CA SER A 74 -5.41 0.73 -12.14
C SER A 74 -4.99 -0.17 -10.97
N SER A 75 -5.08 0.33 -9.74
CA SER A 75 -4.78 -0.43 -8.53
C SER A 75 -5.79 -1.56 -8.31
N SER A 76 -7.08 -1.28 -8.41
CA SER A 76 -8.13 -2.28 -8.27
C SER A 76 -8.06 -3.35 -9.37
N GLN A 77 -7.66 -2.99 -10.59
CA GLN A 77 -7.46 -3.95 -11.69
C GLN A 77 -6.35 -4.96 -11.43
N ILE A 78 -5.28 -4.58 -10.70
CA ILE A 78 -4.24 -5.53 -10.25
C ILE A 78 -4.84 -6.57 -9.31
N GLU A 79 -5.81 -6.18 -8.48
CA GLU A 79 -6.53 -7.05 -7.55
C GLU A 79 -7.68 -7.84 -8.22
N GLY A 80 -7.89 -7.65 -9.53
CA GLY A 80 -8.85 -8.41 -10.33
C GLY A 80 -10.19 -7.72 -10.62
N THR A 81 -10.36 -6.45 -10.22
CA THR A 81 -11.50 -5.62 -10.61
C THR A 81 -11.51 -5.40 -12.13
N ARG A 82 -12.68 -5.50 -12.76
CA ARG A 82 -12.88 -5.29 -14.20
C ARG A 82 -13.43 -3.90 -14.52
N ALA A 83 -14.06 -3.23 -13.56
CA ALA A 83 -14.48 -1.85 -13.69
C ALA A 83 -13.34 -0.92 -14.15
N THR A 84 -13.74 0.13 -14.86
CA THR A 84 -12.86 1.14 -15.43
C THR A 84 -12.99 2.47 -14.69
N MET A 85 -12.08 3.39 -15.00
CA MET A 85 -12.19 4.78 -14.55
C MET A 85 -13.51 5.45 -14.99
N LEU A 86 -14.01 5.13 -16.20
CA LEU A 86 -15.27 5.70 -16.70
C LEU A 86 -16.46 5.20 -15.87
N ASP A 87 -16.48 3.91 -15.53
CA ASP A 87 -17.52 3.34 -14.67
C ASP A 87 -17.56 4.06 -13.31
N ALA A 88 -16.39 4.36 -12.73
CA ALA A 88 -16.32 5.10 -11.47
C ALA A 88 -16.87 6.54 -11.58
N ILE A 89 -16.61 7.22 -12.69
CA ILE A 89 -17.14 8.57 -12.96
C ILE A 89 -18.67 8.52 -13.11
N GLU A 90 -19.17 7.56 -13.90
CA GLU A 90 -20.61 7.38 -14.11
C GLU A 90 -21.34 6.99 -12.82
N ALA A 91 -20.71 6.17 -11.97
CA ALA A 91 -21.23 5.78 -10.67
C ALA A 91 -21.45 6.98 -9.74
N GLU A 92 -20.47 7.88 -9.64
CA GLU A 92 -20.58 9.07 -8.80
C GLU A 92 -21.57 10.09 -9.37
N ALA A 93 -21.60 10.26 -10.69
CA ALA A 93 -22.52 11.15 -11.38
C ALA A 93 -23.96 10.60 -11.42
N LYS A 94 -24.16 9.32 -11.08
CA LYS A 94 -25.43 8.58 -11.15
C LYS A 94 -26.05 8.63 -12.55
N THR A 95 -25.21 8.65 -13.58
CA THR A 95 -25.63 8.80 -14.99
C THR A 95 -25.93 7.47 -15.66
N ASN A 96 -25.48 6.35 -15.08
CA ASN A 96 -25.68 5.02 -15.62
C ASN A 96 -26.25 4.07 -14.55
N SER A 97 -27.31 3.35 -14.88
CA SER A 97 -27.95 2.36 -14.01
C SER A 97 -27.41 0.93 -14.20
N ARG A 98 -26.54 0.71 -15.19
CA ARG A 98 -25.91 -0.58 -15.50
C ARG A 98 -24.40 -0.49 -15.35
N LEU A 99 -23.95 -0.35 -14.11
CA LEU A 99 -22.53 -0.34 -13.77
C LEU A 99 -22.04 -1.75 -13.46
N PRO A 100 -20.75 -2.05 -13.68
CA PRO A 100 -20.15 -3.30 -13.19
C PRO A 100 -20.33 -3.45 -11.68
N GLU A 101 -20.61 -4.67 -11.22
CA GLU A 101 -20.79 -4.95 -9.78
C GLU A 101 -19.54 -4.66 -8.93
N ASP A 102 -18.37 -4.55 -9.57
CA ASP A 102 -17.08 -4.30 -8.92
C ASP A 102 -16.60 -2.85 -9.00
N VAL A 103 -17.42 -1.93 -9.52
CA VAL A 103 -17.09 -0.50 -9.54
C VAL A 103 -16.84 0.05 -8.13
N ASP A 104 -17.52 -0.51 -7.13
CA ASP A 104 -17.38 -0.13 -5.73
C ASP A 104 -15.96 -0.33 -5.20
N ASP A 105 -15.17 -1.25 -5.75
CA ASP A 105 -13.77 -1.43 -5.33
C ASP A 105 -12.94 -0.15 -5.61
N ILE A 106 -13.21 0.52 -6.73
CA ILE A 106 -12.58 1.78 -7.10
C ILE A 106 -13.06 2.91 -6.17
N LEU A 107 -14.37 2.96 -5.90
CA LEU A 107 -14.95 3.98 -5.03
C LEU A 107 -14.48 3.86 -3.58
N HIS A 108 -14.35 2.63 -3.06
CA HIS A 108 -13.79 2.37 -1.74
C HIS A 108 -12.33 2.81 -1.63
N TYR A 109 -11.53 2.57 -2.68
CA TYR A 109 -10.16 3.07 -2.75
C TYR A 109 -10.11 4.60 -2.64
N ILE A 110 -10.87 5.31 -3.48
CA ILE A 110 -10.90 6.78 -3.50
C ILE A 110 -11.35 7.33 -2.15
N LYS A 111 -12.37 6.73 -1.55
CA LYS A 111 -12.87 7.10 -0.22
C LYS A 111 -11.82 6.92 0.86
N ALA A 112 -11.13 5.77 0.88
CA ALA A 112 -10.07 5.50 1.84
C ALA A 112 -8.89 6.47 1.68
N LEU A 113 -8.48 6.76 0.44
CA LEU A 113 -7.43 7.73 0.14
C LEU A 113 -7.80 9.12 0.66
N ASN A 114 -9.00 9.63 0.33
CA ASN A 114 -9.46 10.93 0.77
C ASN A 114 -9.58 11.02 2.30
N PHE A 115 -10.07 9.96 2.95
CA PHE A 115 -10.05 9.85 4.40
C PHE A 115 -8.62 9.95 4.95
N GLY A 116 -7.68 9.20 4.38
CA GLY A 116 -6.27 9.20 4.77
C GLY A 116 -5.62 10.57 4.65
N LEU A 117 -5.78 11.24 3.51
CA LEU A 117 -5.24 12.57 3.26
C LEU A 117 -5.79 13.60 4.24
N LYS A 118 -7.09 13.55 4.54
CA LYS A 118 -7.69 14.42 5.57
C LYS A 118 -7.13 14.09 6.95
N ARG A 119 -7.04 12.80 7.29
CA ARG A 119 -6.61 12.32 8.61
C ARG A 119 -5.14 12.64 8.90
N LEU A 120 -4.26 12.60 7.90
CA LEU A 120 -2.84 12.92 8.04
C LEU A 120 -2.55 14.37 8.42
N LYS A 121 -3.50 15.30 8.19
CA LYS A 121 -3.34 16.71 8.61
C LYS A 121 -3.23 16.87 10.12
N GLU A 122 -3.83 15.95 10.88
CA GLU A 122 -3.97 16.02 12.35
C GLU A 122 -3.47 14.77 13.07
N PHE A 123 -3.05 13.73 12.33
CA PHE A 123 -2.68 12.44 12.88
C PHE A 123 -1.41 11.90 12.22
N PRO A 124 -0.44 11.38 13.00
CA PRO A 124 0.82 10.90 12.44
C PRO A 124 0.62 9.61 11.63
N PHE A 125 1.52 9.38 10.67
CA PHE A 125 1.58 8.12 9.93
C PHE A 125 2.15 7.02 10.85
N VAL A 126 1.25 6.32 11.55
CA VAL A 126 1.55 5.21 12.49
C VAL A 126 0.69 3.98 12.17
N LEU A 127 0.93 2.83 12.80
CA LEU A 127 0.17 1.61 12.54
C LEU A 127 -1.33 1.79 12.79
N ARG A 128 -1.71 2.65 13.74
CA ARG A 128 -3.11 3.03 13.96
C ARG A 128 -3.73 3.69 12.73
N PHE A 129 -3.00 4.58 12.07
CA PHE A 129 -3.44 5.22 10.82
C PHE A 129 -3.63 4.18 9.71
N VAL A 130 -2.69 3.23 9.58
CA VAL A 130 -2.80 2.13 8.60
C VAL A 130 -4.04 1.27 8.88
N LYS A 131 -4.33 0.97 10.15
CA LYS A 131 -5.55 0.27 10.56
C LYS A 131 -6.81 1.07 10.21
N GLU A 132 -6.84 2.38 10.47
CA GLU A 132 -7.96 3.26 10.11
C GLU A 132 -8.19 3.27 8.58
N LEU A 133 -7.12 3.42 7.79
CA LEU A 133 -7.18 3.35 6.33
C LEU A 133 -7.72 2.02 5.82
N HIS A 134 -7.20 0.91 6.35
CA HIS A 134 -7.65 -0.43 5.98
C HIS A 134 -9.14 -0.63 6.31
N LYS A 135 -9.61 -0.08 7.44
CA LYS A 135 -11.02 -0.14 7.81
C LYS A 135 -11.90 0.60 6.80
N GLU A 136 -11.51 1.80 6.38
CA GLU A 136 -12.27 2.57 5.39
C GLU A 136 -12.26 1.89 4.02
N LEU A 137 -11.12 1.34 3.60
CA LEU A 137 -10.99 0.60 2.35
C LEU A 137 -11.90 -0.63 2.30
N MET A 138 -12.03 -1.35 3.41
CA MET A 138 -12.81 -2.58 3.49
C MET A 138 -14.30 -2.36 3.81
N LYS A 139 -14.72 -1.12 4.11
CA LYS A 139 -16.08 -0.82 4.55
C LYS A 139 -17.07 -0.97 3.41
N GLY A 140 -17.83 -2.07 3.41
CA GLY A 140 -18.79 -2.38 2.34
C GLY A 140 -18.14 -2.98 1.10
N ALA A 141 -16.83 -3.23 1.13
CA ALA A 141 -16.12 -3.92 0.06
C ALA A 141 -16.58 -5.37 -0.04
N ARG A 142 -16.55 -5.92 -1.26
CA ARG A 142 -16.89 -7.31 -1.54
C ARG A 142 -15.91 -8.21 -0.81
N ALA A 143 -16.38 -8.91 0.23
CA ALA A 143 -15.51 -9.73 1.06
C ALA A 143 -15.42 -11.14 0.47
N THR A 144 -14.27 -11.51 -0.10
CA THR A 144 -14.03 -12.87 -0.57
C THR A 144 -13.71 -13.82 0.57
N HIS A 145 -13.01 -13.39 1.64
CA HIS A 145 -12.90 -14.09 2.94
C HIS A 145 -12.20 -13.19 3.99
N PHE A 146 -12.61 -13.27 5.27
CA PHE A 146 -11.92 -12.76 6.49
C PHE A 146 -11.14 -11.44 6.35
N SER A 147 -11.77 -10.39 5.83
CA SER A 147 -11.12 -9.08 5.61
C SER A 147 -10.73 -8.34 6.90
N ASN A 148 -11.22 -8.77 8.07
CA ASN A 148 -10.97 -8.18 9.39
C ASN A 148 -10.71 -6.65 9.33
N PRO A 149 -11.71 -5.85 8.89
CA PRO A 149 -11.50 -4.45 8.58
C PRO A 149 -10.82 -3.69 9.71
N GLY A 150 -9.69 -3.07 9.39
CA GLY A 150 -8.87 -2.32 10.33
C GLY A 150 -8.13 -3.16 11.36
N GLU A 151 -7.90 -4.45 11.15
CA GLU A 151 -7.04 -5.28 12.00
C GLU A 151 -5.90 -5.91 11.21
N PHE A 152 -4.75 -6.10 11.88
CA PHE A 152 -3.71 -6.98 11.34
C PHE A 152 -4.15 -8.43 11.50
N ARG A 153 -3.70 -9.30 10.60
CA ARG A 153 -4.04 -10.72 10.65
C ARG A 153 -3.61 -11.36 11.97
N LYS A 154 -4.48 -12.22 12.49
CA LYS A 154 -4.24 -13.01 13.72
C LYS A 154 -3.86 -14.46 13.43
N THR A 155 -3.91 -14.84 12.16
CA THR A 155 -3.62 -16.18 11.67
C THR A 155 -2.57 -16.13 10.56
N GLN A 156 -1.95 -17.27 10.29
CA GLN A 156 -1.01 -17.40 9.17
C GLN A 156 -1.77 -17.33 7.84
N ASN A 157 -1.24 -16.57 6.89
CA ASN A 157 -1.72 -16.54 5.51
C ASN A 157 -0.66 -17.08 4.54
N TRP A 158 -1.05 -17.20 3.28
CA TRP A 158 -0.27 -17.75 2.20
C TRP A 158 -0.45 -16.91 0.94
N ILE A 159 0.61 -16.72 0.16
CA ILE A 159 0.53 -16.01 -1.12
C ILE A 159 0.82 -17.02 -2.24
N GLY A 160 -0.11 -17.13 -3.19
CA GLY A 160 0.07 -17.98 -4.38
C GLY A 160 -0.53 -19.37 -4.33
N GLY A 161 -1.26 -19.72 -3.26
CA GLY A 161 -1.87 -21.04 -3.08
C GLY A 161 -2.64 -21.10 -1.77
N THR A 162 -3.38 -22.19 -1.54
CA THR A 162 -4.21 -22.39 -0.34
C THR A 162 -3.55 -23.27 0.73
N ARG A 163 -2.41 -23.91 0.41
CA ARG A 163 -1.70 -24.86 1.27
C ARG A 163 -0.17 -24.66 1.18
N PRO A 164 0.61 -24.91 2.25
CA PRO A 164 2.06 -24.65 2.29
C PRO A 164 2.92 -25.25 1.17
N ASP A 165 2.45 -26.33 0.56
CA ASP A 165 3.08 -27.07 -0.54
C ASP A 165 2.83 -26.45 -1.93
N SER A 166 1.87 -25.52 -2.05
CA SER A 166 1.41 -24.92 -3.32
C SER A 166 1.63 -23.40 -3.40
N VAL A 167 2.38 -22.81 -2.46
CA VAL A 167 2.48 -21.36 -2.27
C VAL A 167 3.77 -20.77 -2.80
N TYR A 168 3.69 -19.59 -3.40
CA TYR A 168 4.87 -18.83 -3.85
C TYR A 168 5.62 -18.20 -2.68
N PHE A 169 4.88 -17.79 -1.64
CA PHE A 169 5.46 -17.13 -0.50
C PHE A 169 4.64 -17.34 0.77
N VAL A 170 5.37 -17.55 1.86
CA VAL A 170 4.81 -17.68 3.21
C VAL A 170 5.26 -16.46 4.02
N PRO A 171 4.36 -15.50 4.26
CA PRO A 171 4.66 -14.32 5.08
C PRO A 171 5.09 -14.69 6.50
N PRO A 172 5.67 -13.72 7.25
CA PRO A 172 6.19 -13.97 8.58
C PRO A 172 5.12 -14.55 9.51
N PRO A 173 5.45 -15.41 10.49
CA PRO A 173 4.46 -15.79 11.50
C PRO A 173 3.99 -14.57 12.30
N VAL A 174 2.85 -14.67 12.97
CA VAL A 174 2.18 -13.52 13.62
C VAL A 174 3.10 -12.78 14.61
N PRO A 175 3.88 -13.45 15.49
CA PRO A 175 4.82 -12.76 16.38
C PRO A 175 5.88 -11.95 15.62
N GLU A 176 6.48 -12.53 14.57
CA GLU A 176 7.51 -11.88 13.75
C GLU A 176 6.94 -10.76 12.88
N MET A 177 5.69 -10.89 12.42
CA MET A 177 4.96 -9.82 11.75
C MET A 177 4.78 -8.63 12.69
N ASN A 178 4.31 -8.86 13.92
CA ASN A 178 4.13 -7.79 14.91
C ASN A 178 5.45 -7.09 15.25
N ARG A 179 6.54 -7.87 15.38
CA ARG A 179 7.89 -7.34 15.54
C ARG A 179 8.29 -6.43 14.37
N ALA A 180 8.09 -6.89 13.13
CA ALA A 180 8.43 -6.14 11.93
C ALA A 180 7.57 -4.87 11.74
N LEU A 181 6.28 -4.92 12.09
CA LEU A 181 5.40 -3.75 12.10
C LEU A 181 5.86 -2.72 13.13
N ALA A 182 6.29 -3.16 14.32
CA ALA A 182 6.84 -2.27 15.34
C ALA A 182 8.16 -1.61 14.87
N ASP A 183 9.04 -2.36 14.19
CA ASP A 183 10.26 -1.84 13.57
C ASP A 183 9.95 -0.75 12.52
N LEU A 184 8.94 -0.98 11.67
CA LEU A 184 8.47 -0.02 10.67
C LEU A 184 7.98 1.29 11.31
N GLU A 185 7.15 1.19 12.36
CA GLU A 185 6.61 2.36 13.07
C GLU A 185 7.70 3.16 13.77
N LYS A 186 8.69 2.49 14.37
CA LYS A 186 9.84 3.15 15.01
C LYS A 186 10.70 3.91 14.00
N THR A 187 10.90 3.35 12.81
CA THR A 187 11.73 3.98 11.77
C THR A 187 11.14 5.31 11.32
N LYS A 188 9.81 5.43 11.26
CA LYS A 188 9.12 6.67 10.87
C LYS A 188 9.35 7.84 11.83
N LYS A 189 9.68 7.58 13.10
CA LYS A 189 10.05 8.65 14.04
C LYS A 189 11.41 9.30 13.72
N LEU A 190 12.23 8.69 12.86
CA LEU A 190 13.50 9.24 12.39
C LEU A 190 13.30 10.25 11.23
N ASP A 191 12.15 10.23 10.53
CA ASP A 191 11.85 11.14 9.41
C ASP A 191 11.61 12.59 9.85
N THR A 192 11.40 12.85 11.16
CA THR A 192 11.30 14.23 11.71
C THR A 192 12.57 15.07 11.50
N TYR A 193 13.68 14.45 11.07
CA TYR A 193 14.94 15.13 10.75
C TYR A 193 15.21 15.29 9.24
N PHE A 194 14.40 14.71 8.35
CA PHE A 194 14.64 14.72 6.89
C PHE A 194 13.69 15.63 6.09
N PHE A 195 12.65 16.18 6.72
CA PHE A 195 11.71 17.14 6.12
C PHE A 195 11.70 18.49 6.85
N ARG A 196 12.87 18.97 7.30
CA ARG A 196 13.11 20.38 7.62
C ARG A 196 14.08 20.98 6.63
#